data_AF-A0AA48M8V5-F1
#
_entry.id   AF-A0AA48M8V5-F1
#
_cell.length_a   1.000
_cell.length_b   1.000
_cell.length_c   1.000
_cell.angle_alpha   90.00
_cell.angle_beta   90.00
_cell.angle_gamma   90.00
#
_symmetry.space_group_name_H-M   'P 1'
#
loop_
_entity.id
_entity.type
_entity.pdbx_description
1 polymer ?
#
loop_
_entity_poly.entity_id
_entity_poly.type
_entity_poly.pdbx_seq_one_letter_code
_entity_poly.pdbx_strand_id
1 'polypeptide(L)'
;MEFLLRFVLIDVPEAFLLLAIGFAIFNRSVFEDWKKALLFSMPFSALGEMLGLLQVAYQPKILLMFLFFILLLRVVYHTKLLPSVAMATIALGSTIVAEFVLILIFNSQQIYWIDILEGKWLQYVGSLLYLLVLFLFCSIMRVLKVDLGRLIPRHRHNRYLFMLILMGSVEFLLILFMNTSFFIRDNNSPLFQFYTPQFQLVFQLFILAFFIVIVILFRIYINLTINRVEEETETPYLQNINDLLTAIRSLKHDSLNHYTAINGFIKEGLFDHAREYVQHILKETVSIEQAAEASVQVLKGIKNPAVCSLLQSKMAVCLAERISCTITISGSGQFSFIKTYDLIKILGNLFDNAIRATSHELEEDRYIHFEWGQTKREQYLYIENSGPTIPKEKLQEIFQLGYTTKKDGEGGVGLAVVKSVTERYGGKIAVKSENGVTSFRISFLSR
;
A
#
# COMPACT_ATOMS: atom_id res chain seq x y z
N MET A 1 26.12 -41.22 -31.03
CA MET A 1 26.31 -39.86 -31.57
C MET A 1 25.03 -39.02 -31.48
N GLU A 2 23.85 -39.58 -31.82
CA GLU A 2 22.54 -38.88 -31.67
C GLU A 2 22.25 -38.39 -30.25
N PHE A 3 22.53 -39.19 -29.21
CA PHE A 3 22.33 -38.80 -27.81
C PHE A 3 23.07 -37.50 -27.42
N LEU A 4 24.38 -37.47 -27.69
CA LEU A 4 25.25 -36.37 -27.28
C LEU A 4 24.92 -35.08 -28.06
N LEU A 5 24.48 -35.24 -29.31
CA LEU A 5 24.04 -34.14 -30.16
C LEU A 5 22.70 -33.56 -29.67
N ARG A 6 21.72 -34.40 -29.35
CA ARG A 6 20.44 -33.99 -28.76
C ARG A 6 20.63 -33.28 -27.41
N PHE A 7 21.44 -33.87 -26.54
CA PHE A 7 21.73 -33.31 -25.22
C PHE A 7 22.29 -31.89 -25.29
N VAL A 8 23.28 -31.67 -26.17
CA VAL A 8 23.94 -30.37 -26.31
C VAL A 8 23.09 -29.35 -27.07
N LEU A 9 22.32 -29.77 -28.07
CA LEU A 9 21.57 -28.86 -28.94
C LEU A 9 20.13 -28.59 -28.48
N ILE A 10 19.56 -29.43 -27.62
CA ILE A 10 18.16 -29.32 -27.20
C ILE A 10 18.07 -29.20 -25.68
N ASP A 11 18.53 -30.23 -24.94
CA ASP A 11 18.26 -30.32 -23.50
C ASP A 11 19.00 -29.23 -22.70
N VAL A 12 20.25 -28.90 -23.05
CA VAL A 12 21.03 -27.85 -22.39
C VAL A 12 20.48 -26.44 -22.71
N PRO A 13 20.20 -26.09 -23.98
CA PRO A 13 19.53 -24.84 -24.33
C PRO A 13 18.16 -24.67 -23.68
N GLU A 14 17.36 -25.73 -23.58
CA GLU A 14 16.08 -25.71 -22.86
C GLU A 14 16.30 -25.31 -21.40
N ALA A 15 17.18 -26.02 -20.69
CA ALA A 15 17.47 -25.73 -19.28
C ALA A 15 17.97 -24.30 -19.08
N PHE A 16 18.77 -23.78 -20.02
CA PHE A 16 19.23 -22.38 -20.02
C PHE A 16 18.07 -21.39 -20.21
N LEU A 17 17.15 -21.65 -21.14
CA LEU A 17 15.97 -20.82 -21.35
C LEU A 17 15.05 -20.82 -20.13
N LEU A 18 14.83 -21.98 -19.50
CA LEU A 18 14.05 -22.08 -18.28
C LEU A 18 14.66 -21.27 -17.13
N LEU A 19 15.98 -21.34 -16.97
CA LEU A 19 16.70 -20.48 -16.04
C LEU A 19 16.53 -19.00 -16.40
N ALA A 20 16.63 -18.65 -17.68
CA ALA A 20 16.46 -17.28 -18.17
C ALA A 20 15.07 -16.71 -17.92
N ILE A 21 14.03 -17.52 -18.10
CA ILE A 21 12.64 -17.20 -17.76
C ILE A 21 12.51 -16.97 -16.25
N GLY A 22 13.07 -17.87 -15.44
CA GLY A 22 13.09 -17.73 -13.98
C GLY A 22 13.79 -16.46 -13.50
N PHE A 23 14.88 -16.02 -14.12
CA PHE A 23 15.54 -14.76 -13.76
C PHE A 23 14.84 -13.52 -14.32
N ALA A 24 14.19 -13.64 -15.48
CA ALA A 24 13.48 -12.52 -16.11
C ALA A 24 12.40 -11.93 -15.22
N ILE A 25 11.71 -12.74 -14.40
CA ILE A 25 10.71 -12.25 -13.44
C ILE A 25 11.30 -11.41 -12.29
N PHE A 26 12.58 -11.57 -11.98
CA PHE A 26 13.27 -10.72 -11.01
C PHE A 26 14.04 -9.58 -11.67
N ASN A 27 13.74 -9.30 -12.95
CA ASN A 27 14.44 -8.35 -13.79
C ASN A 27 15.97 -8.53 -13.74
N ARG A 28 16.42 -9.79 -13.65
CA ARG A 28 17.83 -10.18 -13.62
C ARG A 28 18.20 -10.89 -14.92
N SER A 29 19.45 -10.74 -15.34
CA SER A 29 19.95 -11.43 -16.52
C SER A 29 20.79 -12.65 -16.14
N VAL A 30 20.51 -13.80 -16.78
CA VAL A 30 21.35 -14.99 -16.67
C VAL A 30 22.77 -14.77 -17.23
N PHE A 31 22.93 -13.78 -18.12
CA PHE A 31 24.22 -13.47 -18.73
C PHE A 31 25.19 -12.76 -17.78
N GLU A 32 24.74 -12.29 -16.61
CA GLU A 32 25.62 -11.73 -15.59
C GLU A 32 26.63 -12.77 -15.08
N ASP A 33 26.21 -14.03 -14.95
CA ASP A 33 27.04 -15.15 -14.45
C ASP A 33 26.89 -16.41 -15.34
N TRP A 34 27.29 -16.32 -16.61
CA TRP A 34 27.13 -17.42 -17.58
C TRP A 34 27.74 -18.77 -17.14
N LYS A 35 28.80 -18.74 -16.31
CA LYS A 35 29.40 -19.95 -15.73
C LYS A 35 28.46 -20.67 -14.76
N LYS A 36 27.76 -19.91 -13.90
CA LYS A 36 26.75 -20.47 -12.98
C LYS A 36 25.53 -20.95 -13.77
N ALA A 37 25.21 -20.30 -14.88
CA ALA A 37 24.13 -20.74 -15.76
C ALA A 37 24.44 -22.11 -16.35
N LEU A 38 25.66 -22.34 -16.84
CA LEU A 38 26.09 -23.67 -17.30
C LEU A 38 26.12 -24.71 -16.17
N LEU A 39 26.61 -24.32 -14.97
CA LEU A 39 26.62 -25.18 -13.78
C LEU A 39 25.20 -25.56 -13.32
N PHE A 40 24.19 -24.76 -13.65
CA PHE A 40 22.79 -25.09 -13.44
C PHE A 40 22.24 -25.96 -14.58
N SER A 41 22.44 -25.55 -15.84
CA SER A 41 21.83 -26.18 -17.00
C SER A 41 22.32 -27.61 -17.22
N MET A 42 23.63 -27.88 -17.08
CA MET A 42 24.16 -29.23 -17.33
C MET A 42 23.59 -30.29 -16.36
N PRO A 43 23.60 -30.11 -15.02
CA PRO A 43 22.99 -31.09 -14.12
C PRO A 43 21.48 -31.20 -14.30
N PHE A 44 20.79 -30.09 -14.60
CA PHE A 44 19.34 -30.09 -14.82
C PHE A 44 18.97 -30.95 -16.04
N SER A 45 19.63 -30.73 -17.17
CA SER A 45 19.43 -31.52 -18.39
C SER A 45 19.82 -32.99 -18.17
N ALA A 46 20.93 -33.24 -17.45
CA ALA A 46 21.38 -34.61 -17.16
C ALA A 46 20.36 -35.39 -16.32
N LEU A 47 19.72 -34.76 -15.33
CA LEU A 47 18.66 -35.40 -14.56
C LEU A 47 17.43 -35.68 -15.43
N GLY A 48 17.02 -34.72 -16.28
CA GLY A 48 15.88 -34.87 -17.18
C GLY A 48 16.03 -36.07 -18.12
N GLU A 49 17.24 -36.27 -18.64
CA GLU A 49 17.58 -37.39 -19.52
C GLU A 49 17.71 -38.71 -18.74
N MET A 50 18.35 -38.70 -17.56
CA MET A 50 18.44 -39.87 -16.68
C MET A 50 17.05 -40.40 -16.30
N LEU A 51 16.11 -39.52 -15.96
CA LEU A 51 14.73 -39.90 -15.67
C LEU A 51 14.00 -40.45 -16.90
N GLY A 52 14.34 -39.97 -18.11
CA GLY A 52 13.87 -40.53 -19.37
C GLY A 52 14.39 -41.94 -19.63
N LEU A 53 15.69 -42.18 -19.41
CA LEU A 53 16.32 -43.50 -19.54
C LEU A 53 15.74 -44.53 -18.55
N LEU A 54 15.41 -44.08 -17.34
CA LEU A 54 14.74 -44.90 -16.32
C LEU A 54 13.24 -45.11 -16.60
N GLN A 55 12.71 -44.59 -17.71
CA GLN A 55 11.31 -44.68 -18.11
C GLN A 55 10.34 -44.20 -17.02
N VAL A 56 10.75 -43.19 -16.26
CA VAL A 56 9.90 -42.57 -15.24
C VAL A 56 8.70 -41.93 -15.93
N ALA A 57 7.49 -42.24 -15.45
CA ALA A 57 6.26 -41.68 -15.99
C ALA A 57 6.29 -40.14 -15.99
N TYR A 58 5.61 -39.53 -16.96
CA TYR A 58 5.69 -38.09 -17.21
C TYR A 58 5.28 -37.23 -15.99
N GLN A 59 4.23 -37.66 -15.29
CA GLN A 59 3.66 -36.95 -14.15
C GLN A 59 4.64 -36.84 -12.96
N PRO A 60 5.21 -37.93 -12.41
CA PRO A 60 6.23 -37.83 -11.35
C PRO A 60 7.53 -37.19 -11.84
N LYS A 61 7.88 -37.32 -13.13
CA LYS A 61 9.07 -36.67 -13.71
C LYS A 61 9.03 -35.15 -13.51
N ILE A 62 7.91 -34.48 -13.80
CA ILE A 62 7.78 -33.02 -13.65
C ILE A 62 7.94 -32.57 -12.19
N LEU A 63 7.39 -33.31 -11.23
CA LEU A 63 7.55 -33.00 -9.80
C LEU A 63 9.02 -33.10 -9.36
N LEU A 64 9.73 -34.15 -9.81
CA LEU A 64 11.16 -34.31 -9.55
C LEU A 64 11.98 -33.18 -10.19
N MET A 65 11.67 -32.83 -11.44
CA MET A 65 12.30 -31.70 -12.12
C MET A 65 12.04 -30.37 -11.40
N PHE A 66 10.83 -30.15 -10.87
CA PHE A 66 10.48 -28.95 -10.09
C PHE A 66 11.29 -28.84 -8.80
N LEU A 67 11.35 -29.93 -8.02
CA LEU A 67 12.14 -29.97 -6.79
C LEU A 67 13.64 -29.77 -7.07
N PHE A 68 14.13 -30.37 -8.15
CA PHE A 68 15.52 -30.25 -8.54
C PHE A 68 15.88 -28.85 -9.05
N PHE A 69 14.99 -28.19 -9.80
CA PHE A 69 15.15 -26.78 -10.20
C PHE A 69 15.35 -25.89 -8.98
N ILE A 70 14.49 -26.05 -7.96
CA ILE A 70 14.59 -25.29 -6.70
C ILE A 70 15.90 -25.61 -5.98
N LEU A 71 16.28 -26.88 -5.90
CA LEU A 71 17.53 -27.29 -5.26
C LEU A 71 18.75 -26.65 -5.93
N LEU A 72 18.83 -26.72 -7.27
CA LEU A 72 19.94 -26.14 -8.02
C LEU A 72 20.01 -24.62 -7.88
N LEU A 73 18.88 -23.91 -7.89
CA LEU A 73 18.87 -22.47 -7.61
C LEU A 73 19.46 -22.16 -6.23
N ARG A 74 19.11 -22.95 -5.21
CA ARG A 74 19.61 -22.76 -3.84
C ARG A 74 21.09 -23.10 -3.67
N VAL A 75 21.57 -24.13 -4.38
CA VAL A 75 22.97 -24.58 -4.29
C VAL A 75 23.89 -23.67 -5.12
N VAL A 76 23.51 -23.36 -6.36
CA VAL A 76 24.34 -22.61 -7.32
C VAL A 76 24.26 -21.10 -7.12
N TYR A 77 23.06 -20.57 -6.83
CA TYR A 77 22.80 -19.13 -6.73
C TYR A 77 22.49 -18.65 -5.31
N HIS A 78 22.45 -19.54 -4.32
CA HIS A 78 22.16 -19.22 -2.91
C HIS A 78 20.87 -18.40 -2.72
N THR A 79 19.88 -18.64 -3.58
CA THR A 79 18.58 -17.96 -3.52
C THR A 79 17.78 -18.41 -2.29
N LYS A 80 16.98 -17.50 -1.73
CA LYS A 80 16.02 -17.85 -0.67
C LYS A 80 14.93 -18.76 -1.24
N LEU A 81 14.28 -19.54 -0.38
CA LEU A 81 13.27 -20.53 -0.80
C LEU A 81 12.13 -19.90 -1.62
N LEU A 82 11.55 -18.81 -1.12
CA LEU A 82 10.38 -18.19 -1.74
C LEU A 82 10.63 -17.67 -3.18
N PRO A 83 11.71 -16.90 -3.46
CA PRO A 83 12.11 -16.60 -4.83
C PRO A 83 12.36 -17.86 -5.68
N SER A 84 13.03 -18.87 -5.11
CA SER A 84 13.37 -20.10 -5.86
C SER A 84 12.13 -20.85 -6.33
N VAL A 85 11.11 -20.94 -5.46
CA VAL A 85 9.81 -21.53 -5.81
C VAL A 85 9.16 -20.70 -6.91
N ALA A 86 9.10 -19.37 -6.79
CA ALA A 86 8.51 -18.51 -7.82
C ALA A 86 9.20 -18.64 -9.19
N MET A 87 10.54 -18.70 -9.21
CA MET A 87 11.31 -18.93 -10.43
C MET A 87 10.98 -20.29 -11.05
N ALA A 88 10.96 -21.35 -10.25
CA ALA A 88 10.67 -22.71 -10.71
C ALA A 88 9.23 -22.84 -11.23
N THR A 89 8.26 -22.24 -10.55
CA THR A 89 6.85 -22.23 -10.95
C THR A 89 6.67 -21.63 -12.32
N ILE A 90 7.31 -20.50 -12.63
CA ILE A 90 7.13 -19.83 -13.92
C ILE A 90 7.95 -20.50 -15.02
N ALA A 91 9.16 -20.95 -14.69
CA ALA A 91 9.98 -21.70 -15.63
C ALA A 91 9.25 -22.97 -16.10
N LEU A 92 8.82 -23.83 -15.17
CA LEU A 92 8.11 -25.07 -15.52
C LEU A 92 6.66 -24.82 -15.94
N GLY A 93 6.04 -23.73 -15.50
CA GLY A 93 4.75 -23.30 -16.05
C GLY A 93 4.85 -22.95 -17.53
N SER A 94 5.96 -22.32 -17.94
CA SER A 94 6.19 -21.99 -19.35
C SER A 94 6.38 -23.23 -20.24
N THR A 95 6.89 -24.35 -19.71
CA THR A 95 6.99 -25.60 -20.47
C THR A 95 5.60 -26.18 -20.74
N ILE A 96 4.75 -26.25 -19.72
CA ILE A 96 3.36 -26.74 -19.84
C ILE A 96 2.57 -25.89 -20.84
N VAL A 97 2.72 -24.57 -20.77
CA VAL A 97 2.07 -23.64 -21.71
C VAL A 97 2.62 -23.82 -23.12
N ALA A 98 3.95 -23.94 -23.29
CA ALA A 98 4.56 -24.14 -24.59
C ALA A 98 4.11 -25.47 -25.23
N GLU A 99 4.10 -26.56 -24.47
CA GLU A 99 3.58 -27.85 -24.90
C GLU A 99 2.12 -27.72 -25.33
N PHE A 100 1.25 -27.16 -24.50
CA PHE A 100 -0.16 -26.96 -24.82
C PHE A 100 -0.35 -26.18 -26.13
N VAL A 101 0.40 -25.09 -26.34
CA VAL A 101 0.33 -24.30 -27.57
C VAL A 101 0.78 -25.10 -28.80
N LEU A 102 1.88 -25.86 -28.70
CA LEU A 102 2.37 -26.68 -29.81
C LEU A 102 1.37 -27.77 -30.18
N ILE A 103 0.74 -28.39 -29.18
CA ILE A 103 -0.30 -29.40 -29.41
C ILE A 103 -1.45 -28.81 -30.22
N LEU A 104 -1.91 -27.62 -29.85
CA LEU A 104 -2.97 -26.94 -30.59
C LEU A 104 -2.57 -26.65 -32.04
N ILE A 105 -1.32 -26.21 -32.26
CA ILE A 105 -0.80 -25.92 -33.60
C ILE A 105 -0.74 -27.20 -34.44
N PHE A 106 -0.15 -28.28 -33.92
CA PHE A 106 -0.03 -29.55 -34.66
C PHE A 106 -1.39 -30.17 -34.95
N ASN A 107 -2.29 -30.22 -33.95
CA ASN A 107 -3.65 -30.72 -34.16
C ASN A 107 -4.42 -29.90 -35.20
N SER A 108 -4.20 -28.58 -35.30
CA SER A 108 -4.82 -27.75 -36.35
C SER A 108 -4.44 -28.18 -37.77
N GLN A 109 -3.26 -28.79 -37.91
CA GLN A 109 -2.73 -29.32 -39.17
C GLN A 109 -3.00 -30.81 -39.36
N GLN A 110 -3.82 -31.42 -38.48
CA GLN A 110 -4.07 -32.87 -38.46
C GLN A 110 -2.79 -33.69 -38.26
N ILE A 111 -1.76 -33.10 -37.62
CA ILE A 111 -0.54 -33.80 -37.22
C ILE A 111 -0.72 -34.20 -35.77
N TYR A 112 -0.72 -35.49 -35.50
CA TYR A 112 -0.93 -36.03 -34.17
C TYR A 112 0.40 -36.38 -33.50
N TRP A 113 0.37 -36.58 -32.18
CA TRP A 113 1.59 -36.90 -31.43
C TRP A 113 2.26 -38.20 -31.87
N ILE A 114 1.48 -39.19 -32.30
CA ILE A 114 2.03 -40.46 -32.82
C ILE A 114 2.89 -40.22 -34.07
N ASP A 115 2.44 -39.33 -34.95
CA ASP A 115 3.16 -38.96 -36.18
C ASP A 115 4.49 -38.26 -35.85
N ILE A 116 4.50 -37.45 -34.78
CA ILE A 116 5.71 -36.79 -34.27
C ILE A 116 6.66 -37.84 -33.67
N LEU A 117 6.16 -38.81 -32.92
CA LEU A 117 7.00 -39.84 -32.30
C LEU A 117 7.60 -40.81 -33.33
N GLU A 118 6.89 -41.13 -34.40
CA GLU A 118 7.38 -42.02 -35.45
C GLU A 118 8.34 -41.31 -36.42
N GLY A 119 8.12 -40.03 -36.70
CA GLY A 119 8.92 -39.25 -37.64
C GLY A 119 10.13 -38.56 -37.02
N LYS A 120 11.35 -39.09 -37.24
CA LYS A 120 12.61 -38.44 -36.77
C LYS A 120 12.70 -36.95 -37.12
N TRP A 121 12.29 -36.55 -38.33
CA TRP A 121 12.32 -35.14 -38.75
C TRP A 121 11.31 -34.28 -37.97
N LEU A 122 10.09 -34.78 -37.76
CA LEU A 122 9.06 -34.10 -36.97
C LEU A 122 9.47 -33.92 -35.51
N GLN A 123 10.21 -34.86 -34.91
CA GLN A 123 10.76 -34.71 -33.56
C GLN A 123 11.70 -33.50 -33.46
N TYR A 124 12.62 -33.33 -34.41
CA TYR A 124 13.54 -32.19 -34.42
C TYR A 124 12.82 -30.87 -34.67
N VAL A 125 11.88 -30.83 -35.61
CA VAL A 125 11.06 -29.64 -35.89
C VAL A 125 10.23 -29.26 -34.66
N GLY A 126 9.58 -30.23 -34.01
CA GLY A 126 8.81 -30.01 -32.79
C GLY A 126 9.69 -29.46 -31.65
N SER A 127 10.88 -30.02 -31.46
CA SER A 127 11.82 -29.57 -30.43
C SER A 127 12.34 -28.14 -30.69
N LEU A 128 12.60 -27.79 -31.95
CA LEU A 128 13.01 -26.43 -32.31
C LEU A 128 11.88 -25.41 -32.14
N LEU A 129 10.65 -25.76 -32.52
CA LEU A 129 9.47 -24.92 -32.29
C LEU A 129 9.23 -24.72 -30.79
N TYR A 130 9.42 -25.76 -29.98
CA TYR A 130 9.35 -25.66 -28.53
C TYR A 130 10.36 -24.67 -27.94
N LEU A 131 11.64 -24.79 -28.33
CA LEU A 131 12.67 -23.84 -27.92
C LEU A 131 12.35 -22.40 -28.38
N LEU A 132 11.77 -22.25 -29.58
CA LEU A 132 11.34 -20.95 -30.10
C LEU A 132 10.23 -20.34 -29.23
N VAL A 133 9.23 -21.12 -28.83
CA VAL A 133 8.13 -20.65 -27.96
C VAL A 133 8.68 -20.21 -26.60
N LEU A 134 9.58 -20.99 -25.98
CA LEU A 134 10.23 -20.61 -24.74
C LEU A 134 11.08 -19.33 -24.88
N PHE A 135 11.81 -19.20 -25.99
CA PHE A 135 12.60 -18.01 -26.29
C PHE A 135 11.72 -16.75 -26.45
N LEU A 136 10.60 -16.86 -27.16
CA LEU A 136 9.62 -15.79 -27.31
C LEU A 136 9.02 -15.40 -25.96
N PHE A 137 8.64 -16.38 -25.13
CA PHE A 137 8.14 -16.13 -23.79
C PHE A 137 9.17 -15.39 -22.92
N CYS A 138 10.44 -15.83 -22.94
CA CYS A 138 11.53 -15.15 -22.25
C CYS A 138 11.71 -13.70 -22.74
N SER A 139 11.65 -13.49 -24.06
CA SER A 139 11.79 -12.18 -24.69
C SER A 139 10.68 -11.23 -24.29
N ILE A 140 9.42 -11.70 -24.29
CA ILE A 140 8.25 -10.93 -23.83
C ILE A 140 8.41 -10.53 -22.37
N MET A 141 8.79 -11.47 -21.50
CA MET A 141 9.01 -11.21 -20.08
C MET A 141 10.08 -10.14 -19.84
N ARG A 142 11.16 -10.13 -20.63
CA ARG A 142 12.20 -9.10 -20.56
C ARG A 142 11.74 -7.73 -21.04
N VAL A 143 10.94 -7.67 -22.11
CA VAL A 143 10.38 -6.41 -22.61
C VAL A 143 9.43 -5.79 -21.60
N LEU A 144 8.62 -6.62 -20.92
CA LEU A 144 7.68 -6.17 -19.88
C LEU A 144 8.36 -5.70 -18.59
N LYS A 145 9.67 -5.96 -18.41
CA LYS A 145 10.46 -5.60 -17.22
C LYS A 145 9.74 -5.97 -15.90
N VAL A 146 9.19 -7.19 -15.86
CA VAL A 146 8.52 -7.71 -14.68
C VAL A 146 9.54 -7.82 -13.54
N ASP A 147 9.26 -7.16 -12.41
CA ASP A 147 10.11 -7.21 -11.22
C ASP A 147 9.29 -7.62 -10.01
N LEU A 148 9.12 -8.93 -9.85
CA LEU A 148 8.43 -9.53 -8.71
C LEU A 148 9.22 -9.34 -7.40
N GLY A 149 10.51 -8.96 -7.48
CA GLY A 149 11.34 -8.64 -6.31
C GLY A 149 10.80 -7.47 -5.51
N ARG A 150 10.15 -6.51 -6.16
CA ARG A 150 9.43 -5.40 -5.50
C ARG A 150 8.17 -5.85 -4.76
N LEU A 151 7.55 -6.92 -5.26
CA LEU A 151 6.39 -7.55 -4.65
C LEU A 151 6.77 -8.53 -3.54
N ILE A 152 8.03 -9.00 -3.48
CA ILE A 152 8.55 -9.77 -2.34
C ILE A 152 8.62 -8.84 -1.12
N PRO A 153 7.77 -9.06 -0.12
CA PRO A 153 7.59 -8.04 0.89
C PRO A 153 8.56 -8.17 2.08
N ARG A 154 8.98 -7.01 2.58
CA ARG A 154 9.74 -6.89 3.83
C ARG A 154 8.87 -7.18 5.06
N HIS A 155 7.61 -6.75 5.07
CA HIS A 155 6.67 -6.90 6.19
C HIS A 155 5.92 -8.24 6.20
N ARG A 156 5.62 -8.77 7.40
CA ARG A 156 4.99 -10.08 7.64
C ARG A 156 3.63 -10.24 6.95
N HIS A 157 2.81 -9.17 6.90
CA HIS A 157 1.48 -9.18 6.30
C HIS A 157 1.50 -9.50 4.79
N ASN A 158 2.26 -8.71 4.02
CA ASN A 158 2.35 -8.90 2.57
C ASN A 158 2.97 -10.27 2.20
N ARG A 159 3.71 -10.95 3.11
CA ARG A 159 4.28 -12.28 2.83
C ARG A 159 3.20 -13.34 2.65
N TYR A 160 2.10 -13.26 3.40
CA TYR A 160 0.98 -14.18 3.25
C TYR A 160 0.24 -13.96 1.94
N LEU A 161 0.06 -12.70 1.52
CA LEU A 161 -0.50 -12.38 0.20
C LEU A 161 0.38 -12.95 -0.94
N PHE A 162 1.69 -12.76 -0.84
CA PHE A 162 2.63 -13.31 -1.82
C PHE A 162 2.59 -14.85 -1.85
N MET A 163 2.57 -15.50 -0.68
CA MET A 163 2.44 -16.96 -0.58
C MET A 163 1.13 -17.47 -1.19
N LEU A 164 0.03 -16.73 -1.01
CA LEU A 164 -1.27 -17.06 -1.58
C LEU A 164 -1.25 -16.99 -3.11
N ILE A 165 -0.70 -15.91 -3.68
CA ILE A 165 -0.53 -15.78 -5.13
C ILE A 165 0.36 -16.90 -5.68
N LEU A 166 1.47 -17.19 -5.00
CA LEU A 166 2.39 -18.24 -5.40
C LEU A 166 1.74 -19.63 -5.37
N MET A 167 1.05 -19.98 -4.29
CA MET A 167 0.35 -21.26 -4.18
C MET A 167 -0.77 -21.38 -5.21
N GLY A 168 -1.56 -20.32 -5.42
CA GLY A 168 -2.57 -20.30 -6.47
C GLY A 168 -1.98 -20.49 -7.87
N SER A 169 -0.80 -19.92 -8.15
CA SER A 169 -0.11 -20.15 -9.42
C SER A 169 0.38 -21.59 -9.59
N VAL A 170 0.87 -22.23 -8.52
CA VAL A 170 1.24 -23.65 -8.54
C VAL A 170 0.01 -24.54 -8.77
N GLU A 171 -1.09 -24.27 -8.07
CA GLU A 171 -2.35 -25.01 -8.23
C GLU A 171 -2.91 -24.88 -9.65
N PHE A 172 -2.95 -23.67 -10.21
CA PHE A 172 -3.36 -23.42 -11.58
C PHE A 172 -2.51 -24.21 -12.59
N LEU A 173 -1.19 -24.25 -12.40
CA LEU A 173 -0.30 -25.02 -13.27
C LEU A 173 -0.53 -26.53 -13.15
N LEU A 174 -0.81 -27.06 -11.97
CA LEU A 174 -1.17 -28.48 -11.79
C LEU A 174 -2.47 -28.82 -12.54
N ILE A 175 -3.47 -27.93 -12.50
CA ILE A 175 -4.72 -28.08 -13.24
C ILE A 175 -4.47 -28.04 -14.75
N LEU A 176 -3.70 -27.05 -15.22
CA LEU A 176 -3.36 -26.92 -16.65
C LEU A 176 -2.58 -28.14 -17.14
N PHE A 177 -1.64 -28.63 -16.34
CA PHE A 177 -0.88 -29.84 -16.62
C PHE A 177 -1.79 -31.06 -16.74
N MET A 178 -2.75 -31.22 -15.81
CA MET A 178 -3.71 -32.31 -15.85
C MET A 178 -4.60 -32.27 -17.08
N ASN A 179 -5.12 -31.10 -17.42
CA ASN A 179 -5.93 -30.91 -18.61
C ASN A 179 -5.14 -31.20 -19.89
N THR A 180 -3.88 -30.75 -19.96
CA THR A 180 -3.01 -31.02 -21.11
C THR A 180 -2.75 -32.52 -21.25
N SER A 181 -2.44 -33.20 -20.15
CA SER A 181 -2.22 -34.65 -20.12
C SER A 181 -3.47 -35.44 -20.56
N PHE A 182 -4.66 -34.99 -20.13
CA PHE A 182 -5.92 -35.58 -20.54
C PHE A 182 -6.23 -35.33 -22.02
N PHE A 183 -6.00 -34.11 -22.52
CA PHE A 183 -6.20 -33.77 -23.93
C PHE A 183 -5.30 -34.55 -24.87
N ILE A 184 -4.06 -34.83 -24.45
CA ILE A 184 -3.13 -35.69 -25.20
C ILE A 184 -3.68 -37.13 -25.28
N ARG A 185 -4.25 -37.66 -24.19
CA ARG A 185 -4.85 -38.99 -24.14
C ARG A 185 -6.06 -39.12 -25.07
N ASP A 186 -7.00 -38.17 -25.01
CA ASP A 186 -8.28 -38.29 -25.73
C ASP A 186 -8.11 -38.17 -27.25
N ASN A 187 -7.12 -37.41 -27.72
CA ASN A 187 -6.86 -37.26 -29.15
C ASN A 187 -5.96 -38.35 -29.74
N ASN A 188 -5.19 -39.09 -28.93
CA ASN A 188 -4.22 -40.11 -29.40
C ASN A 188 -4.22 -41.37 -28.49
N SER A 189 -4.71 -42.51 -29.00
CA SER A 189 -4.58 -43.81 -28.31
C SER A 189 -3.14 -44.37 -28.38
N PRO A 190 -2.78 -45.49 -27.72
CA PRO A 190 -2.82 -45.83 -26.30
C PRO A 190 -1.47 -45.49 -25.64
N LEU A 191 -1.17 -44.22 -25.35
CA LEU A 191 0.13 -43.83 -24.76
C LEU A 191 0.11 -43.91 -23.23
N PHE A 192 0.26 -45.12 -22.69
CA PHE A 192 0.45 -45.37 -21.25
C PHE A 192 1.68 -44.68 -20.64
N GLN A 193 2.63 -44.18 -21.45
CA GLN A 193 3.84 -43.51 -20.96
C GLN A 193 3.59 -42.07 -20.46
N PHE A 194 2.55 -41.40 -20.96
CA PHE A 194 2.26 -40.00 -20.62
C PHE A 194 1.09 -39.87 -19.64
N TYR A 195 0.14 -40.80 -19.70
CA TYR A 195 -1.01 -40.83 -18.83
C TYR A 195 -1.10 -42.18 -18.12
N THR A 196 -0.71 -42.17 -16.86
CA THR A 196 -0.94 -43.28 -15.94
C THR A 196 -2.14 -42.95 -15.03
N PRO A 197 -3.28 -43.65 -15.15
CA PRO A 197 -4.49 -43.37 -14.36
C PRO A 197 -4.23 -43.40 -12.84
N GLN A 198 -3.27 -44.23 -12.42
CA GLN A 198 -2.85 -44.38 -11.02
C GLN A 198 -2.37 -43.06 -10.39
N PHE A 199 -1.67 -42.21 -11.16
CA PHE A 199 -1.17 -40.92 -10.65
C PHE A 199 -2.21 -39.79 -10.74
N GLN A 200 -3.29 -39.96 -11.50
CA GLN A 200 -4.30 -38.91 -11.62
C GLN A 200 -4.96 -38.60 -10.27
N LEU A 201 -5.34 -39.66 -9.53
CA LEU A 201 -5.93 -39.51 -8.20
C LEU A 201 -4.97 -38.80 -7.25
N VAL A 202 -3.69 -39.16 -7.29
CA VAL A 202 -2.64 -38.54 -6.45
C VAL A 202 -2.55 -37.02 -6.69
N PHE A 203 -2.56 -36.59 -7.94
CA PHE A 203 -2.52 -35.17 -8.29
C PHE A 203 -3.83 -34.43 -7.99
N GLN A 204 -4.98 -35.08 -8.11
CA GLN A 204 -6.26 -34.52 -7.65
C GLN A 204 -6.23 -34.28 -6.13
N LEU A 205 -5.66 -35.21 -5.37
CA LEU A 205 -5.44 -35.04 -3.93
C LEU A 205 -4.45 -33.90 -3.64
N PHE A 206 -3.39 -33.73 -4.44
CA PHE A 206 -2.50 -32.58 -4.31
C PHE A 206 -3.21 -31.26 -4.58
N ILE A 207 -4.02 -31.16 -5.64
CA ILE A 207 -4.82 -29.97 -5.95
C ILE A 207 -5.75 -29.65 -4.78
N LEU A 208 -6.48 -30.64 -4.25
CA LEU A 208 -7.34 -30.46 -3.08
C LEU A 208 -6.55 -30.00 -1.84
N ALA A 209 -5.37 -30.57 -1.60
CA ALA A 209 -4.50 -30.17 -0.50
C ALA A 209 -4.03 -28.72 -0.65
N PHE A 210 -3.61 -28.30 -1.84
CA PHE A 210 -3.24 -26.91 -2.12
C PHE A 210 -4.42 -25.95 -1.93
N PHE A 211 -5.61 -26.32 -2.39
CA PHE A 211 -6.83 -25.55 -2.17
C PHE A 211 -7.09 -25.31 -0.67
N ILE A 212 -7.00 -26.36 0.15
CA ILE A 212 -7.17 -26.25 1.62
C ILE A 212 -6.13 -25.30 2.21
N VAL A 213 -4.87 -25.41 1.80
CA VAL A 213 -3.80 -24.52 2.28
C VAL A 213 -4.05 -23.08 1.86
N ILE A 214 -4.52 -22.83 0.63
CA ILE A 214 -4.89 -21.48 0.15
C ILE A 214 -6.01 -20.90 0.99
N VAL A 215 -7.05 -21.68 1.32
CA VAL A 215 -8.14 -21.24 2.20
C VAL A 215 -7.61 -20.87 3.60
N ILE A 216 -6.72 -21.68 4.17
CA ILE A 216 -6.09 -21.39 5.47
C ILE A 216 -5.25 -20.10 5.42
N LEU A 217 -4.42 -19.94 4.38
CA LEU A 217 -3.61 -18.73 4.19
C LEU A 217 -4.48 -17.50 3.98
N PHE A 218 -5.58 -17.62 3.24
CA PHE A 218 -6.53 -16.54 3.02
C PHE A 218 -7.20 -16.10 4.33
N ARG A 219 -7.62 -17.06 5.16
CA ARG A 219 -8.15 -16.78 6.50
C ARG A 219 -7.13 -16.04 7.37
N ILE A 220 -5.87 -16.50 7.38
CA ILE A 220 -4.78 -15.84 8.13
C ILE A 220 -4.57 -14.41 7.60
N TYR A 221 -4.58 -14.22 6.28
CA TYR A 221 -4.42 -12.92 5.66
C TYR A 221 -5.55 -11.95 6.05
N ILE A 222 -6.80 -12.39 5.99
CA ILE A 222 -7.96 -11.59 6.41
C ILE A 222 -7.84 -11.21 7.89
N ASN A 223 -7.58 -12.17 8.78
CA ASN A 223 -7.46 -11.89 10.21
C ASN A 223 -6.35 -10.88 10.50
N LEU A 224 -5.20 -11.00 9.85
CA LEU A 224 -4.11 -10.01 9.98
C LEU A 224 -4.50 -8.64 9.43
N THR A 225 -5.34 -8.58 8.40
CA THR A 225 -5.85 -7.32 7.84
C THR A 225 -6.82 -6.65 8.82
N ILE A 226 -7.76 -7.43 9.37
CA ILE A 226 -8.74 -6.94 10.34
C ILE A 226 -8.04 -6.40 11.57
N ASN A 227 -7.16 -7.18 12.20
CA ASN A 227 -6.43 -6.75 13.40
C ASN A 227 -5.63 -5.46 13.16
N ARG A 228 -5.05 -5.29 11.96
CA ARG A 228 -4.32 -4.07 11.61
C ARG A 228 -5.24 -2.86 11.50
N VAL A 229 -6.40 -3.02 10.88
CA VAL A 229 -7.38 -1.95 10.75
C VAL A 229 -7.96 -1.59 12.12
N GLU A 230 -8.24 -2.59 12.96
CA GLU A 230 -8.66 -2.38 14.36
C GLU A 230 -7.58 -1.62 15.15
N GLU A 231 -6.31 -2.04 15.08
CA GLU A 231 -5.22 -1.35 15.77
C GLU A 231 -5.01 0.10 15.28
N GLU A 232 -5.10 0.34 13.97
CA GLU A 232 -5.03 1.70 13.38
C GLU A 232 -6.25 2.58 13.72
N THR A 233 -7.40 2.00 14.09
CA THR A 233 -8.64 2.75 14.39
C THR A 233 -8.92 2.91 15.89
N GLU A 234 -8.63 1.90 16.71
CA GLU A 234 -8.81 1.94 18.17
C GLU A 234 -7.81 2.88 18.84
N THR A 235 -6.55 2.88 18.40
CA THR A 235 -5.49 3.70 19.02
C THR A 235 -5.79 5.20 19.00
N PRO A 236 -6.14 5.85 17.87
CA PRO A 236 -6.48 7.27 17.87
C PRO A 236 -7.82 7.56 18.57
N TYR A 237 -8.77 6.62 18.55
CA TYR A 237 -10.06 6.79 19.22
C TYR A 237 -9.92 6.79 20.75
N LEU A 238 -9.15 5.84 21.29
CA LEU A 238 -8.84 5.76 22.72
C LEU A 238 -7.97 6.94 23.18
N GLN A 239 -7.06 7.40 22.33
CA GLN A 239 -6.24 8.58 22.62
C GLN A 239 -7.10 9.85 22.71
N ASN A 240 -8.02 10.06 21.76
CA ASN A 240 -9.00 11.16 21.84
C ASN A 240 -9.87 11.11 23.11
N ILE A 241 -10.29 9.90 23.53
CA ILE A 241 -11.06 9.74 24.78
C ILE A 241 -10.20 10.10 26.00
N ASN A 242 -8.95 9.67 26.05
CA ASN A 242 -8.04 10.00 27.14
C ASN A 242 -7.74 11.50 27.21
N ASP A 243 -7.60 12.17 26.06
CA ASP A 243 -7.43 13.62 25.98
C ASP A 243 -8.66 14.35 26.54
N LEU A 244 -9.87 13.90 26.16
CA LEU A 244 -11.13 14.44 26.67
C LEU A 244 -11.29 14.21 28.19
N LEU A 245 -10.94 13.02 28.69
CA LEU A 245 -10.94 12.73 30.13
C LEU A 245 -9.94 13.60 30.90
N THR A 246 -8.79 13.89 30.28
CA THR A 246 -7.77 14.76 30.87
C THR A 246 -8.26 16.21 30.94
N ALA A 247 -8.91 16.71 29.89
CA ALA A 247 -9.56 18.02 29.87
C ALA A 247 -10.65 18.14 30.97
N ILE A 248 -11.52 17.12 31.11
CA ILE A 248 -12.53 17.09 32.17
C ILE A 248 -11.90 17.12 33.57
N ARG A 249 -10.80 16.38 33.78
CA ARG A 249 -10.08 16.38 35.07
C ARG A 249 -9.49 17.75 35.38
N SER A 250 -8.91 18.42 34.38
CA SER A 250 -8.39 19.79 34.52
C SER A 250 -9.50 20.76 34.90
N LEU A 251 -10.63 20.73 34.19
CA LEU A 251 -11.80 21.57 34.47
C LEU A 251 -12.33 21.37 35.91
N LYS A 252 -12.41 20.11 36.35
CA LYS A 252 -12.81 19.77 37.72
C LYS A 252 -11.83 20.32 38.76
N HIS A 253 -10.53 20.22 38.50
CA HIS A 253 -9.50 20.74 39.39
C HIS A 253 -9.59 22.26 39.51
N ASP A 254 -9.75 22.98 38.41
CA ASP A 254 -9.91 24.44 38.43
C ASP A 254 -11.20 24.87 39.14
N SER A 255 -12.31 24.16 38.89
CA SER A 255 -13.57 24.41 39.61
C SER A 255 -13.40 24.25 41.12
N LEU A 256 -12.69 23.20 41.57
CA LEU A 256 -12.38 22.97 42.98
C LEU A 256 -11.52 24.09 43.57
N ASN A 257 -10.56 24.62 42.82
CA ASN A 257 -9.75 25.75 43.26
C ASN A 257 -10.60 27.00 43.46
N HIS A 258 -11.51 27.30 42.52
CA HIS A 258 -12.45 28.42 42.66
C HIS A 258 -13.36 28.25 43.88
N TYR A 259 -13.95 27.07 44.09
CA TYR A 259 -14.77 26.80 45.27
C TYR A 259 -13.98 26.91 46.58
N THR A 260 -12.72 26.48 46.59
CA THR A 260 -11.85 26.56 47.76
C THR A 260 -11.52 28.02 48.10
N ALA A 261 -11.22 28.85 47.09
CA ALA A 261 -10.99 30.28 47.27
C ALA A 261 -12.25 30.98 47.81
N ILE A 262 -13.41 30.73 47.21
CA ILE A 262 -14.70 31.28 47.67
C ILE A 262 -14.99 30.88 49.12
N ASN A 263 -14.81 29.60 49.45
CA ASN A 263 -15.03 29.10 50.81
C ASN A 263 -14.04 29.69 51.81
N GLY A 264 -12.80 29.97 51.39
CA GLY A 264 -11.79 30.67 52.20
C GLY A 264 -12.23 32.09 52.57
N PHE A 265 -12.68 32.88 51.59
CA PHE A 265 -13.18 34.23 51.85
C PHE A 265 -14.41 34.25 52.76
N ILE A 266 -15.32 33.28 52.60
CA ILE A 266 -16.53 33.17 53.45
C ILE A 266 -16.15 32.82 54.89
N LYS A 267 -15.21 31.89 55.12
CA LYS A 267 -14.78 31.49 56.47
C LYS A 267 -14.13 32.62 57.26
N GLU A 268 -13.36 33.48 56.58
CA GLU A 268 -12.68 34.63 57.19
C GLU A 268 -13.61 35.86 57.35
N GLY A 269 -14.88 35.76 56.95
CA GLY A 269 -15.84 36.87 57.02
C GLY A 269 -15.61 37.97 55.98
N LEU A 270 -14.76 37.73 54.97
CA LEU A 270 -14.39 38.69 53.91
C LEU A 270 -15.40 38.65 52.75
N PHE A 271 -16.67 38.97 53.04
CA PHE A 271 -17.77 38.84 52.08
C PHE A 271 -17.61 39.74 50.85
N ASP A 272 -17.01 40.92 51.00
CA ASP A 272 -16.78 41.85 49.89
C ASP A 272 -15.78 41.29 48.88
N HIS A 273 -14.70 40.65 49.36
CA HIS A 273 -13.69 40.02 48.51
C HIS A 273 -14.23 38.76 47.82
N ALA A 274 -15.05 37.96 48.51
CA ALA A 274 -15.76 36.83 47.90
C ALA A 274 -16.66 37.30 46.74
N ARG A 275 -17.41 38.38 46.97
CA ARG A 275 -18.31 38.98 45.97
C ARG A 275 -17.53 39.52 44.77
N GLU A 276 -16.43 40.22 45.00
CA GLU A 276 -15.57 40.76 43.94
C GLU A 276 -14.90 39.64 43.12
N TYR A 277 -14.44 38.58 43.78
CA TYR A 277 -13.85 37.40 43.13
C TYR A 277 -14.87 36.65 42.24
N VAL A 278 -16.10 36.44 42.74
CA VAL A 278 -17.18 35.84 41.94
C VAL A 278 -17.58 36.74 40.78
N GLN A 279 -17.64 38.06 40.99
CA GLN A 279 -17.90 39.01 39.91
C GLN A 279 -16.81 38.99 38.85
N HIS A 280 -15.54 38.81 39.23
CA HIS A 280 -14.43 38.64 38.29
C HIS A 280 -14.59 37.36 37.45
N ILE A 281 -14.87 36.21 38.09
CA ILE A 281 -15.12 34.95 37.38
C ILE A 281 -16.30 35.10 36.42
N LEU A 282 -17.41 35.70 36.87
CA LEU A 282 -18.59 35.91 36.04
C LEU A 282 -18.32 36.88 34.87
N LYS A 283 -17.53 37.94 35.08
CA LYS A 283 -17.19 38.91 34.03
C LYS A 283 -16.27 38.30 32.97
N GLU A 284 -15.37 37.40 33.37
CA GLU A 284 -14.53 36.60 32.47
C GLU A 284 -15.37 35.57 31.68
N THR A 285 -16.37 34.94 32.30
CA THR A 285 -17.30 34.03 31.60
C THR A 285 -18.24 34.76 30.63
N VAL A 286 -18.72 35.96 30.99
CA VAL A 286 -19.65 36.74 30.15
C VAL A 286 -18.95 37.37 28.93
N SER A 287 -17.68 37.78 29.05
CA SER A 287 -16.89 38.24 27.89
C SER A 287 -16.61 37.10 26.90
N ILE A 288 -16.41 35.89 27.42
CA ILE A 288 -16.26 34.64 26.67
C ILE A 288 -17.57 34.24 25.97
N GLU A 289 -18.73 34.32 26.64
CA GLU A 289 -20.05 34.05 26.06
C GLU A 289 -20.43 35.07 24.97
N GLN A 290 -20.14 36.36 25.16
CA GLN A 290 -20.39 37.39 24.14
C GLN A 290 -19.49 37.23 22.91
N ALA A 291 -18.22 36.83 23.11
CA ALA A 291 -17.32 36.47 22.02
C ALA A 291 -17.81 35.20 21.30
N ALA A 292 -18.32 34.20 22.04
CA ALA A 292 -18.88 32.97 21.48
C ALA A 292 -20.21 33.19 20.74
N GLU A 293 -21.11 34.06 21.20
CA GLU A 293 -22.36 34.40 20.50
C GLU A 293 -22.10 35.18 19.20
N ALA A 294 -21.15 36.12 19.21
CA ALA A 294 -20.70 36.80 18.00
C ALA A 294 -20.08 35.82 16.98
N SER A 295 -19.34 34.83 17.48
CA SER A 295 -18.79 33.71 16.69
C SER A 295 -19.89 32.85 16.04
N VAL A 296 -20.96 32.55 16.78
CA VAL A 296 -22.07 31.71 16.34
C VAL A 296 -22.91 32.39 15.24
N GLN A 297 -23.03 33.72 15.24
CA GLN A 297 -23.74 34.45 14.17
C GLN A 297 -23.05 34.35 12.81
N VAL A 298 -21.71 34.38 12.77
CA VAL A 298 -20.93 34.23 11.53
C VAL A 298 -21.13 32.85 10.90
N LEU A 299 -21.28 31.81 11.72
CA LEU A 299 -21.37 30.42 11.26
C LEU A 299 -22.76 30.07 10.68
N LYS A 300 -23.81 30.87 10.94
CA LYS A 300 -25.14 30.69 10.33
C LYS A 300 -25.13 30.84 8.80
N GLY A 301 -24.12 31.50 8.23
CA GLY A 301 -23.94 31.68 6.78
C GLY A 301 -23.33 30.47 6.05
N ILE A 302 -22.89 29.43 6.78
CA ILE A 302 -22.21 28.26 6.21
C ILE A 302 -23.22 27.20 5.81
N LYS A 303 -23.29 26.87 4.52
CA LYS A 303 -24.21 25.84 4.00
C LYS A 303 -23.83 24.40 4.37
N ASN A 304 -22.55 24.13 4.66
CA ASN A 304 -22.05 22.79 4.94
C ASN A 304 -22.02 22.52 6.46
N PRO A 305 -22.89 21.62 6.99
CA PRO A 305 -22.98 21.38 8.43
C PRO A 305 -21.67 20.86 9.04
N ALA A 306 -20.93 20.02 8.33
CA ALA A 306 -19.70 19.43 8.83
C ALA A 306 -18.58 20.46 9.01
N VAL A 307 -18.51 21.43 8.07
CA VAL A 307 -17.58 22.57 8.16
C VAL A 307 -17.97 23.49 9.30
N CYS A 308 -19.27 23.76 9.46
CA CYS A 308 -19.79 24.54 10.57
C CYS A 308 -19.41 23.90 11.92
N SER A 309 -19.66 22.62 12.11
CA SER A 309 -19.29 21.90 13.35
C SER A 309 -17.78 21.89 13.62
N LEU A 310 -16.95 21.72 12.57
CA LEU A 310 -15.50 21.80 12.73
C LEU A 310 -15.05 23.18 13.20
N LEU A 311 -15.53 24.24 12.55
CA LEU A 311 -15.16 25.61 12.92
C LEU A 311 -15.66 25.95 14.33
N GLN A 312 -16.87 25.55 14.70
CA GLN A 312 -17.38 25.69 16.08
C GLN A 312 -16.44 25.03 17.09
N SER A 313 -16.02 23.79 16.82
CA SER A 313 -15.09 23.07 17.68
C SER A 313 -13.73 23.79 17.80
N LYS A 314 -13.17 24.29 16.69
CA LYS A 314 -11.90 25.03 16.72
C LYS A 314 -12.01 26.38 17.40
N MET A 315 -13.12 27.08 17.25
CA MET A 315 -13.38 28.32 17.96
C MET A 315 -13.49 28.09 19.47
N ALA A 316 -14.15 27.01 19.90
CA ALA A 316 -14.21 26.63 21.32
C ALA A 316 -12.81 26.36 21.91
N VAL A 317 -11.92 25.72 21.14
CA VAL A 317 -10.51 25.54 21.55
C VAL A 317 -9.77 26.86 21.61
N CYS A 318 -9.90 27.73 20.60
CA CYS A 318 -9.28 29.07 20.63
C CYS A 318 -9.74 29.86 21.85
N LEU A 319 -11.03 29.80 22.17
CA LEU A 319 -11.63 30.44 23.32
C LEU A 319 -11.05 29.92 24.65
N ALA A 320 -10.95 28.60 24.80
CA ALA A 320 -10.36 27.96 25.98
C ALA A 320 -8.87 28.33 26.16
N GLU A 321 -8.15 28.50 25.06
CA GLU A 321 -6.71 28.87 25.03
C GLU A 321 -6.47 30.39 25.04
N ARG A 322 -7.53 31.20 25.21
CA ARG A 322 -7.48 32.68 25.20
C ARG A 322 -6.88 33.27 23.91
N ILE A 323 -7.19 32.66 22.78
CA ILE A 323 -6.79 33.11 21.43
C ILE A 323 -7.97 33.83 20.77
N SER A 324 -7.76 35.09 20.36
CA SER A 324 -8.77 35.84 19.60
C SER A 324 -8.96 35.23 18.22
N CYS A 325 -10.12 34.63 17.94
CA CYS A 325 -10.39 33.93 16.69
C CYS A 325 -11.46 34.67 15.87
N THR A 326 -11.07 35.22 14.72
CA THR A 326 -11.97 35.91 13.79
C THR A 326 -12.17 35.09 12.54
N ILE A 327 -13.42 34.76 12.21
CA ILE A 327 -13.79 34.02 11.00
C ILE A 327 -14.57 34.96 10.08
N THR A 328 -14.19 35.05 8.81
CA THR A 328 -14.89 35.82 7.78
C THR A 328 -15.17 34.91 6.59
N ILE A 329 -16.43 34.81 6.16
CA ILE A 329 -16.82 33.97 5.03
C ILE A 329 -17.63 34.80 4.04
N SER A 330 -17.10 34.93 2.83
CA SER A 330 -17.66 35.72 1.75
C SER A 330 -17.94 34.87 0.50
N GLY A 331 -19.00 35.22 -0.23
CA GLY A 331 -19.39 34.56 -1.48
C GLY A 331 -20.47 33.47 -1.34
N SER A 332 -21.22 33.21 -2.40
CA SER A 332 -22.38 32.29 -2.43
C SER A 332 -22.04 30.84 -2.80
N GLY A 333 -20.87 30.63 -3.41
CA GLY A 333 -20.34 29.33 -3.87
C GLY A 333 -19.40 28.64 -2.87
N GLN A 334 -19.56 28.91 -1.58
CA GLN A 334 -18.70 28.39 -0.50
C GLN A 334 -18.51 26.88 -0.63
N PHE A 335 -17.25 26.43 -0.63
CA PHE A 335 -16.88 25.01 -0.47
C PHE A 335 -17.45 24.03 -1.53
N SER A 336 -18.05 24.51 -2.61
CA SER A 336 -18.89 23.69 -3.51
C SER A 336 -18.11 22.71 -4.40
N PHE A 337 -16.86 23.02 -4.73
CA PHE A 337 -16.03 22.22 -5.63
C PHE A 337 -15.08 21.25 -4.90
N ILE A 338 -14.96 21.37 -3.56
CA ILE A 338 -14.13 20.48 -2.72
C ILE A 338 -15.06 19.54 -1.96
N LYS A 339 -14.76 18.24 -1.98
CA LYS A 339 -15.52 17.28 -1.17
C LYS A 339 -15.39 17.62 0.32
N THR A 340 -16.49 17.56 1.06
CA THR A 340 -16.54 17.90 2.50
C THR A 340 -15.42 17.26 3.32
N TYR A 341 -15.13 15.97 3.09
CA TYR A 341 -14.06 15.26 3.80
C TYR A 341 -12.66 15.85 3.56
N ASP A 342 -12.36 16.21 2.31
CA ASP A 342 -11.08 16.80 1.93
C ASP A 342 -10.95 18.23 2.49
N LEU A 343 -12.06 18.98 2.53
CA LEU A 343 -12.12 20.30 3.13
C LEU A 343 -11.92 20.25 4.65
N ILE A 344 -12.54 19.30 5.36
CA ILE A 344 -12.33 19.06 6.79
C ILE A 344 -10.84 18.81 7.05
N LYS A 345 -10.17 18.02 6.20
CA LYS A 345 -8.73 17.77 6.33
C LYS A 345 -7.90 19.05 6.18
N ILE A 346 -8.21 19.87 5.18
CA ILE A 346 -7.51 21.15 4.98
C ILE A 346 -7.70 22.05 6.20
N LEU A 347 -8.96 22.30 6.58
CA LEU A 347 -9.29 23.21 7.67
C LEU A 347 -8.75 22.72 9.02
N GLY A 348 -8.95 21.44 9.33
CA GLY A 348 -8.48 20.85 10.58
C GLY A 348 -6.97 21.02 10.77
N ASN A 349 -6.18 20.64 9.76
CA ASN A 349 -4.73 20.76 9.82
C ASN A 349 -4.25 22.22 9.88
N LEU A 350 -4.91 23.14 9.16
CA LEU A 350 -4.56 24.55 9.20
C LEU A 350 -4.85 25.19 10.56
N PHE A 351 -6.05 24.96 11.12
CA PHE A 351 -6.42 25.46 12.44
C PHE A 351 -5.57 24.83 13.55
N ASP A 352 -5.30 23.52 13.50
CA ASP A 352 -4.46 22.86 14.51
C ASP A 352 -3.03 23.40 14.51
N ASN A 353 -2.50 23.74 13.32
CA ASN A 353 -1.20 24.39 13.22
C ASN A 353 -1.23 25.82 13.73
N ALA A 354 -2.27 26.60 13.39
CA ALA A 354 -2.43 27.98 13.84
C ALA A 354 -2.55 28.06 15.37
N ILE A 355 -3.43 27.27 15.98
CA ILE A 355 -3.65 27.21 17.43
C ILE A 355 -2.34 26.85 18.15
N ARG A 356 -1.65 25.82 17.69
CA ARG A 356 -0.38 25.37 18.29
C ARG A 356 0.75 26.40 18.13
N ALA A 357 0.81 27.10 17.00
CA ALA A 357 1.83 28.13 16.81
C ALA A 357 1.58 29.34 17.72
N THR A 358 0.30 29.67 17.93
CA THR A 358 -0.13 30.82 18.75
C THR A 358 0.07 30.58 20.25
N SER A 359 0.01 29.32 20.72
CA SER A 359 0.16 28.99 22.15
C SER A 359 1.54 29.31 22.75
N HIS A 360 2.51 29.71 21.93
CA HIS A 360 3.88 30.04 22.36
C HIS A 360 4.11 31.54 22.63
N GLU A 361 3.14 32.43 22.40
CA GLU A 361 3.27 33.88 22.63
C GLU A 361 2.74 34.34 24.00
N LEU A 362 3.07 35.56 24.42
CA LEU A 362 2.48 36.23 25.60
C LEU A 362 0.97 36.43 25.39
N GLU A 363 0.18 36.41 26.47
CA GLU A 363 -1.30 36.38 26.39
C GLU A 363 -1.93 37.57 25.63
N GLU A 364 -1.27 38.73 25.56
CA GLU A 364 -1.88 39.98 25.07
C GLU A 364 -2.02 40.11 23.54
N ASP A 365 -1.29 39.32 22.73
CA ASP A 365 -1.24 39.46 21.26
C ASP A 365 -1.68 38.20 20.47
N ARG A 366 -2.33 37.24 21.13
CA ARG A 366 -2.71 35.96 20.51
C ARG A 366 -3.93 36.07 19.60
N TYR A 367 -3.74 35.91 18.30
CA TYR A 367 -4.88 35.90 17.37
C TYR A 367 -4.77 34.89 16.23
N ILE A 368 -5.93 34.47 15.74
CA ILE A 368 -6.12 33.71 14.51
C ILE A 368 -7.20 34.39 13.68
N HIS A 369 -6.88 34.66 12.42
CA HIS A 369 -7.81 35.18 11.44
C HIS A 369 -8.00 34.16 10.32
N PHE A 370 -9.24 33.74 10.07
CA PHE A 370 -9.60 32.88 8.97
C PHE A 370 -10.54 33.61 8.01
N GLU A 371 -10.23 33.54 6.72
CA GLU A 371 -11.05 34.11 5.66
C GLU A 371 -11.28 33.08 4.55
N TRP A 372 -12.56 32.89 4.18
CA TRP A 372 -12.94 32.31 2.90
C TRP A 372 -13.47 33.41 2.00
N GLY A 373 -12.85 33.60 0.83
CA GLY A 373 -13.20 34.67 -0.08
C GLY A 373 -13.29 34.22 -1.53
N GLN A 374 -13.93 35.06 -2.34
CA GLN A 374 -14.01 34.88 -3.79
C GLN A 374 -13.74 36.22 -4.47
N THR A 375 -12.77 36.22 -5.39
CA THR A 375 -12.54 37.31 -6.33
C THR A 375 -13.14 36.96 -7.70
N LYS A 376 -13.07 37.88 -8.67
CA LYS A 376 -13.49 37.59 -10.05
C LYS A 376 -12.70 36.45 -10.72
N ARG A 377 -11.53 36.08 -10.22
CA ARG A 377 -10.59 35.13 -10.86
C ARG A 377 -10.32 33.88 -10.04
N GLU A 378 -10.46 33.95 -8.72
CA GLU A 378 -10.12 32.85 -7.82
C GLU A 378 -11.04 32.80 -6.60
N GLN A 379 -11.27 31.59 -6.11
CA GLN A 379 -11.75 31.33 -4.75
C GLN A 379 -10.54 31.03 -3.87
N TYR A 380 -10.49 31.59 -2.67
CA TYR A 380 -9.36 31.43 -1.77
C TYR A 380 -9.77 31.12 -0.34
N LEU A 381 -8.87 30.42 0.34
CA LEU A 381 -8.86 30.21 1.78
C LEU A 381 -7.59 30.87 2.31
N TYR A 382 -7.76 31.74 3.30
CA TYR A 382 -6.68 32.42 3.99
C TYR A 382 -6.78 32.11 5.47
N ILE A 383 -5.66 31.76 6.09
CA ILE A 383 -5.55 31.69 7.54
C ILE A 383 -4.27 32.39 7.96
N GLU A 384 -4.37 33.22 8.98
CA GLU A 384 -3.28 33.98 9.57
C GLU A 384 -3.30 33.77 11.08
N ASN A 385 -2.12 33.65 11.68
CA ASN A 385 -1.98 33.56 13.11
C ASN A 385 -0.75 34.30 13.60
N SER A 386 -0.82 34.82 14.82
CA SER A 386 0.36 35.27 15.55
C SER A 386 1.19 34.07 16.04
N GLY A 387 2.50 34.22 16.12
CA GLY A 387 3.40 33.15 16.52
C GLY A 387 4.84 33.35 16.05
N PRO A 388 5.76 32.45 16.47
CA PRO A 388 7.18 32.58 16.13
C PRO A 388 7.39 32.58 14.61
N THR A 389 8.25 33.50 14.14
CA THR A 389 8.57 33.61 12.71
C THR A 389 9.31 32.36 12.23
N ILE A 390 8.82 31.76 11.15
CA ILE A 390 9.45 30.60 10.51
C ILE A 390 10.63 31.12 9.66
N PRO A 391 11.86 30.60 9.86
CA PRO A 391 13.01 30.97 9.04
C PRO A 391 12.75 30.76 7.54
N LYS A 392 13.22 31.68 6.69
CA LYS A 392 12.93 31.68 5.25
C LYS A 392 13.38 30.40 4.56
N GLU A 393 14.48 29.81 5.03
CA GLU A 393 15.05 28.57 4.52
C GLU A 393 14.10 27.38 4.76
N LYS A 394 13.32 27.42 5.85
CA LYS A 394 12.42 26.34 6.26
C LYS A 394 11.04 26.40 5.61
N LEU A 395 10.65 27.54 5.02
CA LEU A 395 9.31 27.74 4.43
C LEU A 395 9.00 26.76 3.28
N GLN A 396 10.01 26.27 2.56
CA GLN A 396 9.80 25.23 1.53
C GLN A 396 9.73 23.83 2.12
N GLU A 397 10.41 23.60 3.25
CA GLU A 397 10.52 22.30 3.91
C GLU A 397 9.26 21.95 4.71
N ILE A 398 8.51 22.95 5.21
CA ILE A 398 7.32 22.72 6.04
C ILE A 398 6.21 21.90 5.34
N PHE A 399 6.25 21.82 4.00
CA PHE A 399 5.32 21.02 3.20
C PHE A 399 5.84 19.62 2.87
N GLN A 400 7.06 19.27 3.26
CA GLN A 400 7.62 17.93 3.06
C GLN A 400 7.04 16.94 4.05
N LEU A 401 6.79 15.71 3.58
CA LEU A 401 6.24 14.66 4.42
C LEU A 401 7.23 14.30 5.54
N GLY A 402 6.78 14.36 6.78
CA GLY A 402 7.59 14.04 7.96
C GLY A 402 8.34 15.24 8.55
N TYR A 403 8.21 16.45 7.96
CA TYR A 403 8.76 17.66 8.57
C TYR A 403 7.95 18.05 9.81
N THR A 404 8.58 18.05 10.98
CA THR A 404 7.94 18.43 12.26
C THR A 404 8.89 19.26 13.11
N THR A 405 8.35 20.24 13.84
CA THR A 405 9.08 21.01 14.85
C THR A 405 8.90 20.46 16.27
N LYS A 406 8.18 19.33 16.41
CA LYS A 406 7.94 18.65 17.69
C LYS A 406 9.19 17.88 18.15
N LYS A 407 9.48 17.92 19.45
CA LYS A 407 10.64 17.25 20.07
C LYS A 407 10.58 15.72 20.02
N ASP A 408 9.39 15.14 19.84
CA ASP A 408 9.16 13.69 19.93
C ASP A 408 9.16 12.97 18.57
N GLY A 409 9.42 13.67 17.46
CA GLY A 409 9.45 13.08 16.11
C GLY A 409 8.10 12.61 15.56
N GLU A 410 7.05 12.53 16.38
CA GLU A 410 5.69 12.21 15.97
C GLU A 410 4.96 13.44 15.40
N GLY A 411 4.68 13.41 14.09
CA GLY A 411 3.95 14.48 13.39
C GLY A 411 4.49 14.75 11.99
N GLY A 412 4.13 15.90 11.41
CA GLY A 412 4.67 16.35 10.12
C GLY A 412 3.95 15.84 8.86
N VAL A 413 2.74 15.29 9.03
CA VAL A 413 1.89 14.86 7.91
C VAL A 413 0.89 15.96 7.51
N GLY A 414 0.53 16.86 8.43
CA GLY A 414 -0.58 17.79 8.26
C GLY A 414 -0.45 18.73 7.06
N LEU A 415 0.61 19.54 6.99
CA LEU A 415 0.81 20.48 5.87
C LEU A 415 1.07 19.77 4.53
N ALA A 416 1.71 18.59 4.55
CA ALA A 416 1.87 17.76 3.37
C ALA A 416 0.51 17.26 2.84
N VAL A 417 -0.42 16.89 3.72
CA VAL A 417 -1.80 16.55 3.37
C VAL A 417 -2.53 17.77 2.81
N VAL A 418 -2.40 18.94 3.44
CA VAL A 418 -3.02 20.18 2.93
C VAL A 418 -2.55 20.47 1.51
N LYS A 419 -1.24 20.40 1.25
CA LYS A 419 -0.66 20.61 -0.09
C LYS A 419 -1.17 19.57 -1.10
N SER A 420 -1.10 18.28 -0.77
CA SER A 420 -1.54 17.19 -1.65
C SER A 420 -3.03 17.28 -2.01
N VAL A 421 -3.88 17.58 -1.04
CA VAL A 421 -5.32 17.76 -1.27
C VAL A 421 -5.55 19.01 -2.12
N THR A 422 -4.88 20.13 -1.81
CA THR A 422 -4.99 21.38 -2.60
C THR A 422 -4.64 21.16 -4.08
N GLU A 423 -3.50 20.52 -4.35
CA GLU A 423 -3.02 20.24 -5.72
C GLU A 423 -3.97 19.31 -6.47
N ARG A 424 -4.61 18.35 -5.80
CA ARG A 424 -5.62 17.45 -6.39
C ARG A 424 -6.83 18.19 -6.96
N TYR A 425 -7.22 19.31 -6.34
CA TYR A 425 -8.28 20.19 -6.83
C TYR A 425 -7.76 21.29 -7.77
N GLY A 426 -6.50 21.20 -8.22
CA GLY A 426 -5.88 22.18 -9.11
C GLY A 426 -5.55 23.52 -8.45
N GLY A 427 -5.55 23.57 -7.12
CA GLY A 427 -5.23 24.77 -6.35
C GLY A 427 -3.73 24.93 -6.09
N LYS A 428 -3.36 26.08 -5.53
CA LYS A 428 -2.00 26.38 -5.05
C LYS A 428 -2.03 26.87 -3.61
N ILE A 429 -1.07 26.41 -2.81
CA ILE A 429 -0.83 26.90 -1.45
C ILE A 429 0.43 27.76 -1.40
N ALA A 430 0.34 28.91 -0.74
CA ALA A 430 1.45 29.81 -0.44
C ALA A 430 1.51 30.04 1.07
N VAL A 431 2.73 30.23 1.59
CA VAL A 431 2.99 30.58 2.99
C VAL A 431 3.83 31.85 3.05
N LYS A 432 3.56 32.70 4.03
CA LYS A 432 4.43 33.82 4.44
C LYS A 432 4.58 33.78 5.95
N SER A 433 5.77 34.07 6.46
CA SER A 433 6.02 34.19 7.90
C SER A 433 7.02 35.31 8.13
N GLU A 434 6.55 36.43 8.67
CA GLU A 434 7.36 37.65 8.91
C GLU A 434 6.81 38.39 10.14
N ASN A 435 7.70 39.01 10.93
CA ASN A 435 7.35 39.87 12.08
C ASN A 435 6.37 39.24 13.10
N GLY A 436 6.52 37.95 13.40
CA GLY A 436 5.65 37.27 14.37
C GLY A 436 4.28 36.86 13.82
N VAL A 437 4.09 36.93 12.50
CA VAL A 437 2.84 36.58 11.84
C VAL A 437 3.10 35.53 10.78
N THR A 438 2.32 34.45 10.79
CA THR A 438 2.35 33.42 9.74
C THR A 438 1.01 33.36 9.04
N SER A 439 1.02 33.36 7.71
CA SER A 439 -0.18 33.23 6.88
C SER A 439 -0.04 32.14 5.82
N PHE A 440 -1.13 31.41 5.63
CA PHE A 440 -1.30 30.43 4.56
C PHE A 440 -2.43 30.89 3.65
N ARG A 441 -2.17 30.95 2.33
CA ARG A 441 -3.16 31.27 1.31
C ARG A 441 -3.27 30.10 0.34
N ILE A 442 -4.46 29.51 0.26
CA ILE A 442 -4.83 28.52 -0.74
C ILE A 442 -5.70 29.20 -1.79
N SER A 443 -5.37 29.05 -3.06
CA SER A 443 -6.07 29.66 -4.20
C SER A 443 -6.52 28.60 -5.20
N PHE A 444 -7.74 28.74 -5.70
CA PHE A 444 -8.34 27.91 -6.74
C PHE A 444 -8.86 28.81 -7.85
N LEU A 445 -8.48 28.54 -9.10
CA LEU A 445 -8.96 29.30 -10.25
C LEU A 445 -10.47 29.09 -10.41
N SER A 446 -11.22 30.18 -10.52
CA SER A 446 -12.65 30.11 -10.82
C SER A 446 -12.82 29.57 -12.24
N ARG A 447 -13.54 28.45 -12.39
CA ARG A 447 -13.93 27.93 -13.71
C ARG A 447 -15.11 28.70 -14.28
#